data_AF-A0A4R9PDL3-F1
#
_entry.id   AF-A0A4R9PDL3-F1
#
_cell.length_a   1.000
_cell.length_b   1.000
_cell.length_c   1.000
_cell.angle_alpha   90.00
_cell.angle_beta   90.00
_cell.angle_gamma   90.00
#
_symmetry.space_group_name_H-M   'P 1'
#
loop_
_entity.id
_entity.type
_entity.pdbx_description
1 polymer ?
#
loop_
_entity_poly.entity_id
_entity_poly.type
_entity_poly.pdbx_seq_one_letter_code
_entity_poly.pdbx_strand_id
1 'polypeptide(L)'
;APYALKEGWTAGKPQFLEAILAQLETYAPGIGATVRHAELLTPADIEARYRMPGGHWHHGELQADQMLISRPVSGWSGYDTPLEGLFLAGAGSHPGGG
;
A
#
# COMPACT_ATOMS: atom_id res chain seq x y z
N ALA A 1 -5.31 -6.57 -4.28
CA ALA A 1 -6.64 -6.09 -4.74
C ALA A 1 -6.42 -5.02 -5.83
N PRO A 2 -7.23 -4.97 -6.90
CA PRO A 2 -7.05 -3.99 -7.98
C PRO A 2 -7.35 -2.56 -7.51
N TYR A 3 -6.72 -1.55 -8.10
CA TYR A 3 -7.08 -0.16 -7.79
C TYR A 3 -8.52 0.15 -8.24
N ALA A 4 -8.83 -0.11 -9.51
CA ALA A 4 -10.18 -0.01 -10.05
C ALA A 4 -10.84 -1.40 -10.10
N LEU A 5 -11.66 -1.72 -9.10
CA LEU A 5 -12.51 -2.90 -9.14
C LEU A 5 -13.64 -2.68 -10.16
N LYS A 6 -13.92 -3.67 -11.01
CA LYS A 6 -14.89 -3.57 -12.12
C LYS A 6 -16.29 -3.15 -11.66
N GLU A 7 -16.77 -3.73 -10.56
CA GLU A 7 -18.08 -3.41 -9.96
C GLU A 7 -18.02 -2.21 -9.00
N GLY A 8 -16.84 -1.63 -8.78
CA GLY A 8 -16.60 -0.53 -7.85
C GLY A 8 -16.43 -1.00 -6.40
N TRP A 9 -15.56 -0.30 -5.66
CA TRP A 9 -15.21 -0.69 -4.28
C TRP A 9 -16.35 -0.55 -3.29
N THR A 10 -17.27 0.41 -3.48
CA THR A 10 -18.47 0.52 -2.63
C THR A 10 -19.29 -0.76 -2.62
N ALA A 11 -19.48 -1.38 -3.80
CA ALA A 11 -20.26 -2.60 -3.94
C ALA A 11 -19.46 -3.85 -3.61
N GLY A 12 -18.15 -3.87 -3.91
CA GLY A 12 -17.27 -5.06 -3.80
C GLY A 12 -16.54 -5.24 -2.47
N LYS A 13 -16.43 -4.20 -1.63
CA LYS A 13 -15.76 -4.30 -0.32
C LYS A 13 -16.34 -5.41 0.57
N PRO A 14 -17.67 -5.53 0.75
CA PRO A 14 -18.23 -6.56 1.63
C PRO A 14 -17.88 -7.98 1.18
N GLN A 15 -18.05 -8.30 -0.10
CA GLN A 15 -17.77 -9.65 -0.63
C GLN A 15 -16.28 -9.97 -0.56
N PHE A 16 -15.41 -8.98 -0.77
CA PHE A 16 -13.97 -9.16 -0.66
C PHE A 16 -13.54 -9.41 0.79
N LEU A 17 -14.12 -8.69 1.75
CA LEU A 17 -13.86 -8.93 3.18
C LEU A 17 -14.31 -10.32 3.62
N GLU A 18 -15.52 -10.75 3.23
CA GLU A 18 -16.02 -12.10 3.51
C GLU A 18 -15.11 -13.18 2.90
N ALA A 19 -14.63 -12.98 1.67
CA ALA A 19 -13.70 -13.91 1.04
C ALA A 19 -12.37 -14.02 1.80
N ILE A 20 -11.84 -12.91 2.32
CA ILE A 20 -10.63 -12.91 3.16
C ILE A 20 -10.88 -13.64 4.48
N LEU A 21 -12.00 -13.36 5.16
CA LEU A 21 -12.34 -14.03 6.42
C LEU A 21 -12.54 -15.53 6.23
N ALA A 22 -13.22 -15.96 5.16
CA ALA A 22 -13.38 -17.37 4.83
C ALA A 22 -12.02 -18.06 4.56
N GLN A 23 -11.08 -17.37 3.91
CA GLN A 23 -9.73 -17.88 3.71
C GLN A 23 -8.99 -18.02 5.05
N LEU A 24 -9.09 -17.04 5.94
CA LEU A 24 -8.47 -17.10 7.27
C LEU A 24 -9.05 -18.25 8.11
N GLU A 25 -10.36 -18.48 8.05
CA GLU A 25 -11.04 -19.57 8.75
C GLU A 25 -10.47 -20.95 8.38
N THR A 26 -9.99 -21.13 7.14
CA THR A 26 -9.34 -22.36 6.68
C THR A 26 -8.02 -22.64 7.41
N TYR A 27 -7.27 -21.60 7.78
CA TYR A 27 -5.97 -21.72 8.45
C TYR A 27 -6.03 -21.48 9.98
N ALA A 28 -7.07 -20.79 10.45
CA ALA A 28 -7.33 -20.49 11.85
C ALA A 28 -8.81 -20.72 12.17
N PRO A 29 -9.27 -21.98 12.28
CA PRO A 29 -10.66 -22.29 12.55
C PRO A 29 -11.18 -21.64 13.84
N GLY A 30 -12.36 -21.05 13.78
CA GLY A 30 -13.00 -20.31 14.86
C GLY A 30 -12.59 -18.83 14.94
N ILE A 31 -11.63 -18.36 14.13
CA ILE A 31 -11.19 -16.96 14.18
C ILE A 31 -12.34 -16.00 13.90
N GLY A 32 -13.24 -16.33 12.95
CA GLY A 32 -14.40 -15.49 12.62
C GLY A 32 -15.29 -15.20 13.83
N ALA A 33 -15.49 -16.18 14.71
CA ALA A 33 -16.29 -16.01 15.94
C ALA A 33 -15.63 -15.08 16.98
N THR A 34 -14.32 -14.84 16.87
CA THR A 34 -13.57 -13.95 17.78
C THR A 34 -13.48 -12.51 17.28
N VAL A 35 -13.84 -12.24 16.02
CA VAL A 35 -13.76 -10.91 15.41
C VAL A 35 -14.77 -9.96 16.07
N ARG A 36 -14.29 -8.85 16.64
CA ARG A 36 -15.13 -7.78 17.20
C ARG A 36 -15.35 -6.62 16.25
N HIS A 37 -14.37 -6.39 15.37
CA HIS A 37 -14.38 -5.33 14.38
C HIS A 37 -13.48 -5.73 13.20
N ALA A 38 -13.84 -5.33 12.00
CA ALA A 38 -13.04 -5.51 10.80
C ALA A 38 -13.08 -4.23 9.96
N GLU A 39 -11.92 -3.79 9.48
CA GLU A 39 -11.76 -2.70 8.52
C GLU A 39 -11.02 -3.24 7.30
N LEU A 40 -11.56 -2.98 6.11
CA LEU A 40 -10.89 -3.26 4.84
C LEU A 40 -10.50 -1.94 4.18
N LEU A 41 -9.19 -1.72 4.05
CA LEU A 41 -8.63 -0.61 3.28
C LEU A 41 -8.31 -1.07 1.86
N THR A 42 -9.02 -0.50 0.89
CA THR A 42 -8.78 -0.70 -0.54
C THR A 42 -7.69 0.24 -1.04
N PRO A 43 -7.10 0.01 -2.24
CA PRO A 43 -6.14 0.96 -2.80
C PRO A 43 -6.66 2.40 -2.88
N ALA A 44 -7.95 2.58 -3.21
CA ALA A 44 -8.58 3.90 -3.24
C ALA A 44 -8.70 4.53 -1.83
N ASP A 45 -8.99 3.74 -0.79
CA ASP A 45 -9.02 4.25 0.59
C ASP A 45 -7.63 4.68 1.05
N ILE A 46 -6.61 3.89 0.72
CA ILE A 46 -5.21 4.17 1.09
C ILE A 46 -4.75 5.46 0.41
N GLU A 47 -5.04 5.63 -0.88
CA GLU A 47 -4.73 6.85 -1.62
C GLU A 47 -5.42 8.07 -1.00
N ALA A 48 -6.72 7.99 -0.73
CA ALA A 48 -7.49 9.09 -0.17
C ALA A 48 -7.04 9.47 1.24
N ARG A 49 -6.80 8.48 2.10
CA ARG A 49 -6.49 8.68 3.53
C ARG A 49 -5.03 9.05 3.78
N TYR A 50 -4.10 8.44 3.04
CA TYR A 50 -2.67 8.57 3.31
C TYR A 50 -1.89 9.29 2.21
N ARG A 51 -2.59 9.78 1.17
CA ARG A 51 -1.97 10.47 0.03
C ARG A 51 -0.93 9.59 -0.69
N MET A 52 -1.26 8.31 -0.84
CA MET A 52 -0.44 7.30 -1.50
C MET A 52 -1.06 6.91 -2.85
N PRO A 53 -0.63 7.53 -3.96
CA PRO A 53 -1.18 7.26 -5.29
C PRO A 53 -1.17 5.76 -5.61
N GLY A 54 -2.23 5.27 -6.26
CA GLY A 54 -2.45 3.87 -6.59
C GLY A 54 -2.63 2.95 -5.38
N GLY A 55 -2.65 3.48 -4.15
CA GLY A 55 -2.55 2.69 -2.93
C GLY A 55 -1.16 2.08 -2.70
N HIS A 56 -0.12 2.62 -3.36
CA HIS A 56 1.25 2.14 -3.19
C HIS A 56 1.83 2.61 -1.86
N TRP A 57 1.87 1.72 -0.87
CA TRP A 57 2.41 2.03 0.45
C TRP A 57 3.90 2.40 0.44
N HIS A 58 4.66 1.89 -0.53
CA HIS A 58 6.04 2.32 -0.81
C HIS A 58 6.12 3.61 -1.66
N HIS A 59 5.03 4.35 -1.85
CA HIS A 59 4.98 5.57 -2.66
C HIS A 59 5.54 5.38 -4.09
N GLY A 60 5.18 4.27 -4.71
CA GLY A 60 5.60 3.86 -6.05
C GLY A 60 5.60 2.35 -6.17
N GLU A 61 5.66 1.85 -7.40
CA GLU A 61 5.80 0.43 -7.65
C GLU A 61 7.24 -0.03 -7.37
N LEU A 62 7.41 -1.25 -6.85
CA LEU A 62 8.73 -1.87 -6.68
C LEU A 62 9.17 -2.54 -7.99
N GLN A 63 9.34 -1.73 -9.03
CA GLN A 63 9.92 -2.13 -10.31
C GLN A 63 11.45 -2.07 -10.25
N ALA A 64 12.15 -2.82 -11.11
CA ALA A 64 13.61 -2.91 -11.06
C ALA A 64 14.33 -1.55 -11.17
N ASP A 65 13.77 -0.64 -11.94
CA ASP A 65 14.22 0.74 -12.14
C ASP A 65 13.73 1.73 -11.06
N GLN A 66 12.89 1.26 -10.13
CA GLN A 66 12.30 2.03 -9.03
C GLN A 66 12.58 1.36 -7.68
N MET A 67 13.73 0.68 -7.54
CA MET A 67 14.17 0.03 -6.31
C MET A 67 15.50 0.59 -5.81
N LEU A 68 15.67 0.57 -4.48
CA LEU A 68 16.91 0.92 -3.78
C LEU A 68 17.47 2.28 -4.20
N ILE A 69 18.70 2.31 -4.70
CA ILE A 69 19.44 3.52 -5.07
C ILE A 69 18.82 4.26 -6.27
N SER A 70 17.94 3.60 -7.02
CA SER A 70 17.21 4.21 -8.13
C SER A 70 16.01 5.02 -7.66
N ARG A 71 15.74 5.09 -6.34
CA ARG A 71 14.62 5.82 -5.76
C ARG A 71 15.03 7.17 -5.15
N PRO A 72 14.31 8.27 -5.46
CA PRO A 72 13.32 8.40 -6.53
C PRO A 72 13.96 8.48 -7.92
N VAL A 73 15.22 8.91 -7.98
CA VAL A 73 16.05 8.98 -9.18
C VAL A 73 17.50 8.72 -8.77
N SER A 74 18.28 8.14 -9.68
CA SER A 74 19.71 7.94 -9.46
C SER A 74 20.41 9.25 -9.12
N GLY A 75 21.22 9.23 -8.06
CA GLY A 75 21.96 10.37 -7.56
C GLY A 75 21.36 11.03 -6.31
N TRP A 76 20.11 10.71 -5.94
CA TRP A 76 19.44 11.27 -4.74
C TRP A 76 19.22 10.23 -3.63
N SER A 77 19.94 9.10 -3.70
CA SER A 77 19.88 8.04 -2.69
C SER A 77 20.55 8.41 -1.36
N GLY A 78 21.27 9.53 -1.32
CA GLY A 78 21.93 10.09 -0.13
C GLY A 78 21.03 10.97 0.76
N TYR A 79 19.72 10.99 0.51
CA TYR A 79 18.70 11.84 1.16
C TYR A 79 18.69 13.31 0.73
N ASP A 80 19.82 13.89 0.35
CA ASP A 80 19.90 15.25 -0.17
C ASP A 80 19.43 15.34 -1.63
N THR A 81 18.93 16.52 -2.00
CA THR A 81 18.50 16.83 -3.37
C THR A 81 19.31 18.00 -3.93
N PRO A 82 19.26 18.27 -5.26
CA PRO A 82 19.91 19.44 -5.85
C PRO A 82 19.36 20.78 -5.37
N LEU A 83 18.21 20.77 -4.67
CA LEU A 83 17.64 21.94 -4.04
C LEU A 83 18.18 22.06 -2.62
N GLU A 84 18.86 23.17 -2.36
CA GLU A 84 19.45 23.45 -1.05
C GLU A 84 18.39 23.39 0.06
N GLY A 85 18.66 22.58 1.09
CA GLY A 85 17.77 22.40 2.24
C GLY A 85 16.60 21.45 2.03
N LEU A 86 16.43 20.84 0.85
CA LEU A 86 15.41 19.83 0.61
C LEU A 86 16.00 18.42 0.70
N PHE A 87 15.41 17.60 1.58
CA PHE A 87 15.79 16.21 1.82
C PHE A 87 14.60 15.26 1.65
N LEU A 88 14.85 14.05 1.16
CA LEU A 88 13.85 13.01 0.93
C LEU A 88 14.12 11.78 1.82
N ALA A 89 13.30 11.60 2.86
CA ALA A 89 13.49 10.56 3.89
C ALA A 89 12.26 9.65 4.11
N GLY A 90 11.37 9.55 3.12
CA GLY A 90 10.16 8.72 3.18
C GLY A 90 10.31 7.36 2.51
N ALA A 91 9.30 6.51 2.66
CA ALA A 91 9.22 5.16 2.05
C ALA A 91 9.40 5.15 0.51
N GLY A 92 9.16 6.28 -0.14
CA GLY A 92 9.37 6.46 -1.58
C GLY A 92 10.82 6.66 -1.99
N SER A 93 11.75 6.90 -1.06
CA SER A 93 13.17 7.18 -1.31
C SER A 93 14.04 5.98 -0.89
N HIS A 94 15.34 6.01 -1.23
CA HIS A 94 16.30 5.03 -0.71
C HIS A 94 16.28 5.01 0.84
N PRO A 95 16.38 3.83 1.50
CA PRO A 95 16.53 2.47 0.96
C PRO A 95 15.24 1.82 0.47
N GLY A 96 14.09 2.42 0.73
CA GLY A 96 12.75 1.89 0.46
C GLY A 96 11.86 2.02 1.70
N GLY A 97 10.60 1.61 1.58
CA GLY A 97 9.67 1.58 2.72
C GLY A 97 9.78 0.28 3.54
N GLY A 98 9.30 0.36 4.78
CA GLY A 98 9.15 -0.74 5.72
C GLY A 98 7.99 -0.47 6.67
#